data_AF-F2V0U2-F1
#
_entry.id   AF-F2V0U2-F1
#
_cell.length_a   1.000
_cell.length_b   1.000
_cell.length_c   1.000
_cell.angle_alpha   90.00
_cell.angle_beta   90.00
_cell.angle_gamma   90.00
#
_symmetry.space_group_name_H-M   'P 1'
#
loop_
_entity.id
_entity.type
_entity.pdbx_description
1 polymer ?
#
loop_
_entity_poly.entity_id
_entity_poly.type
_entity_poly.pdbx_seq_one_letter_code
_entity_poly.pdbx_strand_id
1 'polypeptide(L)'
;MLAYQLGWMDLLLGWERDEQAGCEVVTPAPGYRWNRLGDLYSTFYERWHDASPPQLQQAFRERGDGVVALVASPSREELFDSGQRAWASSTPSAWPVAKWVHINTVALFTSFRTKIRAWKRG
;
A
#
# COMPACT_ATOMS: atom_id res chain seq x y z
N MET A 1 8.12 -7.43 -9.07
CA MET A 1 8.17 -5.95 -8.98
C MET A 1 6.79 -5.29 -8.94
N LEU A 2 5.86 -5.64 -9.84
CA LEU A 2 4.47 -5.14 -9.74
C LEU A 2 3.71 -5.77 -8.56
N ALA A 3 3.84 -7.08 -8.34
CA ALA A 3 3.24 -7.79 -7.20
C ALA A 3 3.56 -7.14 -5.84
N TYR A 4 4.81 -6.68 -5.65
CA TYR A 4 5.21 -5.97 -4.43
C TYR A 4 4.44 -4.66 -4.23
N GLN A 5 4.30 -3.86 -5.30
CA GLN A 5 3.55 -2.60 -5.26
C GLN A 5 2.05 -2.85 -5.07
N LEU A 6 1.51 -3.89 -5.73
CA LEU A 6 0.13 -4.33 -5.57
C LEU A 6 -0.16 -4.74 -4.12
N GLY A 7 0.73 -5.51 -3.49
CA GLY A 7 0.58 -5.91 -2.09
C GLY A 7 0.48 -4.72 -1.14
N TRP A 8 1.36 -3.74 -1.29
CA TRP A 8 1.31 -2.53 -0.45
C TRP A 8 0.08 -1.65 -0.69
N MET A 9 -0.34 -1.47 -1.94
CA MET A 9 -1.59 -0.74 -2.23
C MET A 9 -2.82 -1.50 -1.72
N ASP A 10 -2.85 -2.83 -1.83
CA ASP A 10 -3.93 -3.66 -1.30
C ASP A 10 -4.03 -3.56 0.23
N LEU A 11 -2.90 -3.53 0.94
CA LEU A 11 -2.90 -3.31 2.39
C LEU A 11 -3.41 -1.92 2.75
N LEU A 12 -2.90 -0.87 2.09
CA LEU A 12 -3.32 0.52 2.33
C LEU A 12 -4.83 0.69 2.13
N LEU A 13 -5.36 0.21 1.01
CA LEU A 13 -6.80 0.27 0.71
C LEU A 13 -7.61 -0.63 1.64
N GLY A 14 -7.06 -1.76 2.04
CA GLY A 14 -7.66 -2.68 3.00
C GLY A 14 -7.84 -2.04 4.37
N TRP A 15 -6.79 -1.39 4.90
CA TRP A 15 -6.84 -0.69 6.17
C TRP A 15 -7.93 0.38 6.19
N GLU A 16 -7.99 1.22 5.16
CA GLU A 16 -9.03 2.27 5.08
C GLU A 16 -10.43 1.65 4.99
N ARG A 17 -10.64 0.65 4.13
CA ARG A 17 -11.94 -0.01 3.98
C ARG A 17 -12.40 -0.63 5.30
N ASP A 18 -11.51 -1.34 5.98
CA ASP A 18 -11.86 -2.08 7.19
C ASP A 18 -12.13 -1.10 8.36
N GLU A 19 -11.37 -0.01 8.48
CA GLU A 19 -11.67 1.05 9.47
C GLU A 19 -13.01 1.73 9.19
N GLN A 20 -13.31 2.06 7.92
CA GLN A 20 -14.60 2.65 7.53
C GLN A 20 -15.79 1.71 7.77
N ALA A 21 -15.55 0.40 7.73
CA ALA A 21 -16.55 -0.61 8.08
C ALA A 21 -16.69 -0.82 9.60
N GLY A 22 -15.93 -0.10 10.43
CA GLY A 22 -15.91 -0.26 11.88
C GLY A 22 -15.18 -1.52 12.35
N CYS A 23 -14.37 -2.14 11.49
CA CYS A 23 -13.55 -3.30 11.84
C CYS A 23 -12.24 -2.86 12.52
N GLU A 24 -11.72 -3.71 13.40
CA GLU A 24 -10.38 -3.53 13.95
C GLU A 24 -9.32 -3.77 12.86
N VAL A 25 -8.42 -2.80 12.68
CA VAL A 25 -7.34 -2.88 11.69
C VAL A 25 -6.02 -3.27 12.36
N VAL A 26 -5.44 -4.38 11.92
CA VAL A 26 -4.11 -4.84 12.35
C VAL A 26 -3.07 -4.53 11.27
N THR A 27 -2.08 -3.71 11.60
CA THR A 27 -1.00 -3.35 10.66
C THR A 27 0.33 -4.06 10.99
N PRO A 28 1.13 -4.48 9.99
CA PRO A 28 0.84 -4.36 8.55
C PRO A 28 -0.25 -5.33 8.07
N ALA A 29 -0.40 -6.49 8.73
CA ALA A 29 -1.46 -7.45 8.51
C ALA A 29 -1.52 -8.44 9.69
N PRO A 30 -2.64 -9.14 9.93
CA PRO A 30 -2.75 -10.17 10.97
C PRO A 30 -1.65 -11.23 10.85
N GLY A 31 -0.95 -11.51 11.96
CA GLY A 31 0.15 -12.48 11.99
C GLY A 31 1.51 -11.94 11.51
N TYR A 32 1.57 -10.72 10.98
CA TYR A 32 2.81 -10.10 10.49
C TYR A 32 3.26 -8.94 11.39
N ARG A 33 4.57 -8.66 11.38
CA ARG A 33 5.17 -7.57 12.16
C ARG A 33 6.05 -6.68 11.30
N TRP A 34 6.04 -5.38 11.58
CA TRP A 34 6.85 -4.37 10.88
C TRP A 34 8.37 -4.67 10.86
N ASN A 35 8.88 -5.38 11.86
CA ASN A 35 10.28 -5.78 11.94
C ASN A 35 10.61 -7.11 11.21
N ARG A 36 9.61 -7.78 10.61
CA ARG A 36 9.76 -9.05 9.87
C ARG A 36 8.82 -9.08 8.66
N LEU A 37 9.06 -8.18 7.71
CA LEU A 37 8.21 -8.04 6.52
C LEU A 37 8.52 -9.05 5.40
N GLY A 38 9.62 -9.82 5.51
CA GLY A 38 10.00 -10.80 4.49
C GLY A 38 8.89 -11.80 4.17
N ASP A 39 8.30 -12.38 5.21
CA ASP A 39 7.21 -13.36 5.07
C ASP A 39 5.96 -12.73 4.46
N LEU A 40 5.66 -11.48 4.80
CA LEU A 40 4.56 -10.72 4.20
C LEU A 40 4.79 -10.53 2.70
N TYR A 41 6.03 -10.21 2.30
CA TYR A 41 6.35 -10.03 0.88
C TYR A 41 6.19 -11.31 0.07
N SER A 42 6.51 -12.46 0.66
CA SER A 42 6.28 -13.77 0.01
C SER A 42 4.82 -13.94 -0.37
N THR A 43 3.88 -13.55 0.49
CA THR A 43 2.44 -13.62 0.17
C THR A 43 2.04 -12.74 -1.02
N PHE A 44 2.69 -11.59 -1.20
CA PHE A 44 2.45 -10.73 -2.35
C PHE A 44 2.86 -11.43 -3.65
N TYR A 45 3.98 -12.14 -3.63
CA TYR A 45 4.47 -12.88 -4.80
C TYR A 45 3.65 -14.12 -5.07
N GLU A 46 3.30 -14.89 -4.04
CA GLU A 46 2.43 -16.07 -4.15
C GLU A 46 1.07 -15.72 -4.75
N ARG A 47 0.44 -14.64 -4.26
CA ARG A 47 -0.87 -14.18 -4.77
C ARG A 47 -0.89 -13.91 -6.27
N TRP A 48 0.24 -13.45 -6.81
CA TRP A 48 0.37 -13.03 -8.19
C TRP A 48 1.27 -13.97 -9.01
N HIS A 49 1.58 -15.16 -8.49
CA HIS A 49 2.56 -16.08 -9.07
C HIS A 49 2.20 -16.46 -10.51
N ASP A 50 0.94 -16.81 -10.75
CA ASP A 50 0.46 -17.27 -12.07
C ASP A 50 -0.08 -16.12 -12.94
N ALA A 51 0.05 -14.88 -12.49
CA ALA A 51 -0.51 -13.74 -13.22
C ALA A 51 0.38 -13.30 -14.37
N SER A 52 -0.24 -13.10 -15.54
CA SER A 52 0.43 -12.55 -16.70
C SER A 52 0.77 -11.05 -16.52
N PRO A 53 1.77 -10.52 -17.26
CA PRO A 53 2.10 -9.10 -17.19
C PRO A 53 0.92 -8.15 -17.48
N PRO A 54 0.02 -8.40 -18.46
CA PRO A 54 -1.17 -7.58 -18.66
C PRO A 54 -2.12 -7.57 -17.45
N GLN A 55 -2.32 -8.71 -16.79
CA GLN A 55 -3.15 -8.80 -15.58
C GLN A 55 -2.56 -7.98 -14.44
N LEU A 56 -1.25 -8.09 -14.21
CA LEU A 56 -0.54 -7.29 -13.21
C LEU A 56 -0.65 -5.78 -13.48
N GLN A 57 -0.54 -5.37 -14.73
CA GLN A 57 -0.67 -3.96 -15.12
C GLN A 57 -2.09 -3.44 -14.95
N GLN A 58 -3.09 -4.25 -15.28
CA GLN A 58 -4.50 -3.90 -15.10
C GLN A 58 -4.83 -3.75 -13.61
N ALA A 59 -4.47 -4.73 -12.79
CA ALA A 59 -4.64 -4.64 -11.35
C ALA A 59 -3.93 -3.42 -10.76
N PHE A 60 -2.72 -3.11 -11.25
CA PHE A 60 -1.96 -1.96 -10.76
C PHE A 60 -2.69 -0.64 -11.04
N ARG A 61 -3.28 -0.49 -12.25
CA ARG A 61 -4.12 0.68 -12.58
C ARG A 61 -5.32 0.78 -11.64
N GLU A 62 -6.05 -0.31 -11.46
CA GLU A 62 -7.21 -0.34 -10.56
C GLU A 62 -6.87 0.05 -9.12
N ARG A 63 -5.74 -0.45 -8.59
CA ARG A 63 -5.28 -0.06 -7.24
C ARG A 63 -4.83 1.40 -7.20
N GLY A 64 -4.20 1.88 -8.26
CA GLY A 64 -3.87 3.29 -8.42
C GLY A 64 -5.11 4.18 -8.34
N ASP A 65 -6.17 3.84 -9.08
CA ASP A 65 -7.46 4.54 -9.06
C ASP A 65 -8.10 4.49 -7.66
N GLY A 66 -8.03 3.34 -6.99
CA GLY A 66 -8.47 3.19 -5.60
C GLY A 66 -7.73 4.12 -4.63
N VAL A 67 -6.40 4.26 -4.78
CA VAL A 67 -5.62 5.18 -3.94
C VAL A 67 -5.95 6.63 -4.26
N VAL A 68 -6.20 6.99 -5.53
CA VAL A 68 -6.68 8.33 -5.89
C VAL A 68 -8.02 8.63 -5.23
N ALA A 69 -8.96 7.67 -5.24
CA ALA A 69 -10.24 7.82 -4.55
C ALA A 69 -10.07 7.99 -3.03
N LEU A 70 -9.17 7.21 -2.41
CA LEU A 70 -8.83 7.34 -0.98
C LEU A 70 -8.28 8.74 -0.66
N VAL A 71 -7.49 9.36 -1.53
CA VAL A 71 -6.96 10.71 -1.32
C VAL A 71 -8.02 11.79 -1.55
N ALA A 72 -8.99 11.56 -2.44
CA ALA A 72 -10.02 12.53 -2.80
C ALA A 72 -11.22 12.54 -1.84
N SER A 73 -11.43 11.47 -1.07
CA SER A 73 -12.57 11.32 -0.16
C SER A 73 -12.48 12.12 1.16
N PRO A 74 -11.34 12.15 1.88
CA PRO A 74 -11.25 12.77 3.20
C PRO A 74 -11.08 14.30 3.14
N SER A 75 -11.34 14.97 4.26
CA SER A 75 -11.00 16.38 4.45
C SER A 75 -9.48 16.59 4.44
N ARG A 76 -9.06 17.87 4.38
CA ARG A 76 -7.65 18.22 4.46
C ARG A 76 -7.04 17.78 5.79
N GLU A 77 -7.76 18.01 6.89
CA GLU A 77 -7.35 17.63 8.24
C GLU A 77 -7.22 16.10 8.31
N GLU A 78 -8.23 15.37 7.86
CA GLU A 78 -8.22 13.90 7.84
C GLU A 78 -7.03 13.32 7.06
N LEU A 79 -6.60 13.99 5.99
CA LEU A 79 -5.51 13.55 5.15
C LEU A 79 -4.12 13.93 5.71
N PHE A 80 -3.99 15.13 6.29
CA PHE A 80 -2.68 15.73 6.62
C PHE A 80 -2.36 15.80 8.11
N ASP A 81 -3.35 15.63 8.99
CA ASP A 81 -3.14 15.65 10.44
C ASP A 81 -3.03 14.23 11.00
N SER A 82 -2.23 14.09 12.06
CA SER A 82 -2.09 12.84 12.81
C SER A 82 -3.35 12.54 13.62
N GLY A 83 -3.60 11.25 13.90
CA GLY A 83 -4.71 10.82 14.77
C GLY A 83 -6.08 10.75 14.10
N GLN A 84 -6.18 11.07 12.80
CA GLN A 84 -7.44 11.10 12.05
C GLN A 84 -7.91 9.73 11.55
N ARG A 85 -6.97 8.78 11.44
CA ARG A 85 -7.23 7.36 11.20
C ARG A 85 -6.50 6.54 12.24
N ALA A 86 -7.17 5.53 12.79
CA ALA A 86 -6.59 4.64 13.78
C ALA A 86 -5.46 3.80 13.16
N TRP A 87 -5.68 3.27 11.95
CA TRP A 87 -4.67 2.48 11.22
C TRP A 87 -3.42 3.31 10.91
N ALA A 88 -3.57 4.60 10.58
CA ALA A 88 -2.43 5.47 10.27
C ALA A 88 -1.60 5.81 11.51
N SER A 89 -2.27 5.83 12.66
CA SER A 89 -1.68 6.15 13.97
C SER A 89 -1.22 4.92 14.74
N SER A 90 -1.27 3.72 14.14
CA SER A 90 -0.95 2.44 14.79
C SER A 90 0.54 2.22 15.09
N THR A 91 1.40 3.20 14.77
CA THR A 91 2.85 3.15 15.01
C THR A 91 3.26 4.33 15.89
N PRO A 92 4.37 4.24 16.65
CA PRO A 92 4.80 5.33 17.54
C PRO A 92 5.01 6.69 16.85
N SER A 93 5.25 6.68 15.54
CA SER A 93 5.43 7.92 14.78
C SER A 93 4.12 8.63 14.44
N ALA A 94 2.95 7.99 14.64
CA ALA A 94 1.62 8.55 14.44
C ALA A 94 1.47 9.36 13.14
N TRP A 95 1.87 8.79 12.01
CA TRP A 95 1.90 9.52 10.75
C TRP A 95 0.49 9.85 10.22
N PRO A 96 0.32 10.99 9.54
CA PRO A 96 -0.91 11.28 8.83
C PRO A 96 -1.09 10.34 7.62
N VAL A 97 -2.34 10.20 7.16
CA VAL A 97 -2.70 9.34 6.01
C VAL A 97 -1.86 9.67 4.78
N ALA A 98 -1.65 10.95 4.49
CA ALA A 98 -0.85 11.41 3.34
C ALA A 98 0.55 10.78 3.29
N LYS A 99 1.18 10.56 4.45
CA LYS A 99 2.52 9.98 4.51
C LYS A 99 2.50 8.49 4.20
N TRP A 100 1.49 7.76 4.67
CA TRP A 100 1.28 6.36 4.31
C TRP A 100 0.97 6.17 2.82
N VAL A 101 0.15 7.05 2.24
CA VAL A 101 -0.08 7.09 0.79
C VAL A 101 1.25 7.32 0.05
N HIS A 102 2.02 8.33 0.46
CA HIS A 102 3.27 8.69 -0.20
C HIS A 102 4.29 7.54 -0.22
N ILE A 103 4.54 6.87 0.92
CA ILE A 103 5.55 5.81 1.00
C ILE A 103 5.14 4.56 0.20
N ASN A 104 3.84 4.26 0.11
CA ASN A 104 3.31 3.08 -0.58
C ASN A 104 3.04 3.32 -2.07
N THR A 105 3.07 4.58 -2.51
CA THR A 105 2.90 4.96 -3.93
C THR A 105 4.09 5.74 -4.45
N VAL A 106 4.09 7.07 -4.37
CA VAL A 106 5.08 7.97 -4.99
C VAL A 106 6.52 7.54 -4.74
N ALA A 107 6.91 7.30 -3.49
CA ALA A 107 8.28 6.88 -3.15
C ALA A 107 8.59 5.49 -3.75
N LEU A 108 7.66 4.56 -3.63
CA LEU A 108 7.81 3.19 -4.10
C LEU A 108 7.89 3.13 -5.63
N PHE A 109 7.00 3.82 -6.34
CA PHE A 109 6.96 3.89 -7.79
C PHE A 109 8.24 4.50 -8.34
N THR A 110 8.75 5.55 -7.70
CA THR A 110 10.00 6.21 -8.08
C THR A 110 11.19 5.25 -7.94
N SER A 111 11.30 4.54 -6.82
CA SER A 111 12.37 3.57 -6.57
C SER A 111 12.31 2.37 -7.53
N PHE A 112 11.12 1.79 -7.72
CA PHE A 112 10.92 0.62 -8.57
C PHE A 112 11.07 0.94 -10.06
N ARG A 113 10.73 2.16 -10.50
CA ARG A 113 11.01 2.62 -11.87
C ARG A 113 12.49 2.53 -12.20
N THR A 114 13.36 2.99 -11.31
CA THR A 114 14.82 2.92 -11.49
C THR A 114 15.29 1.47 -11.59
N LYS A 115 14.79 0.59 -10.71
CA LYS A 115 15.12 -0.83 -10.72
C LYS A 115 14.65 -1.54 -12.01
N ILE A 116 13.44 -1.27 -12.50
CA ILE A 116 12.93 -1.89 -13.75
C ILE A 116 13.77 -1.43 -14.95
N ARG A 117 14.13 -0.15 -15.01
CA ARG A 117 14.98 0.37 -16.10
C ARG A 117 16.38 -0.26 -16.09
N ALA A 118 16.95 -0.49 -14.90
CA ALA A 118 18.22 -1.19 -14.78
C ALA A 118 18.10 -2.64 -15.26
N TRP A 119 17.06 -3.36 -14.81
CA TRP A 119 16.79 -4.74 -15.24
C TRP A 119 16.62 -4.88 -16.75
N LYS A 120 15.93 -3.94 -17.42
CA LYS A 120 15.76 -3.97 -18.88
C LYS A 120 17.03 -3.72 -19.69
N ARG A 121 18.09 -3.18 -19.07
CA ARG A 121 19.37 -2.88 -19.74
C ARG A 121 20.42 -3.97 -19.54
N GLY A 122 20.22 -4.83 -18.54
CA GLY A 122 21.02 -6.05 -18.37
C GLY A 122 20.47 -7.14 -19.26
#